data_AF-H4F6S6-F1
#
_entry.id   AF-H4F6S6-F1
#
_cell.length_a   1.000
_cell.length_b   1.000
_cell.length_c   1.000
_cell.angle_alpha   90.00
_cell.angle_beta   90.00
_cell.angle_gamma   90.00
#
_symmetry.space_group_name_H-M   'P 1'
#
loop_
_entity.id
_entity.type
_entity.pdbx_description
1 polymer ?
#
loop_
_entity_poly.entity_id
_entity_poly.type
_entity_poly.pdbx_seq_one_letter_code
_entity_poly.pdbx_strand_id
1 'polypeptide(L)'
;MDRVNGAGTIDIGGGRRGFIDEDLEVGQEGTEVTALWLNMAQEEVIKVIEAAGLVLDPGDWTQLYQALQLMGLSFGSRTRRWTSVISMTLSSAPGAPVAGDTYLIPTGATGIWATNVGKIAEWNGSAWAYTTTPDGHGVSLPDGRVFERVAGAYVEKLALDAQSGKWTYSTAGGTANALTATFTPALAALTVGMTIRLNVINANTATLATLNVNGLGAISIYRPFENSLSPGDIGVGINEFNYDGTYWRLTSPANVVSGSPASRWTKLGNGLIMQWGTVATSASAVVTVTFPVTFPTVVGSLVVSDQSAPVQASQVAVFGVGNITTSTFQCISTNNFSTAVADFGYWIAMGY
;
A
#
# COMPACT_ATOMS: atom_id res chain seq x y z
N MET A 1 10.94 -18.40 -54.10
CA MET A 1 12.36 -18.26 -53.74
C MET A 1 12.97 -19.64 -53.93
N ASP A 2 13.87 -19.78 -54.89
CA ASP A 2 14.56 -21.05 -55.13
C ASP A 2 15.32 -21.43 -53.86
N ARG A 3 14.92 -22.54 -53.23
CA ARG A 3 15.44 -23.00 -51.93
C ARG A 3 16.88 -23.49 -52.00
N VAL A 4 17.33 -23.80 -53.22
CA VAL A 4 18.67 -24.21 -53.61
C VAL A 4 18.98 -23.54 -54.95
N ASN A 5 20.17 -22.98 -55.08
CA ASN A 5 20.60 -22.18 -56.23
C ASN A 5 21.77 -22.77 -57.01
N GLY A 6 22.34 -23.90 -56.55
CA GLY A 6 23.37 -24.66 -57.27
C GLY A 6 22.78 -25.71 -58.21
N ALA A 7 23.65 -26.35 -59.00
CA ALA A 7 23.29 -27.47 -59.88
C ALA A 7 22.91 -28.75 -59.10
N GLY A 8 22.40 -29.76 -59.82
CA GLY A 8 22.14 -31.09 -59.24
C GLY A 8 20.97 -31.16 -58.25
N THR A 9 19.88 -30.41 -58.47
CA THR A 9 18.71 -30.41 -57.54
C THR A 9 17.65 -31.44 -57.92
N ILE A 10 16.89 -31.93 -56.94
CA ILE A 10 15.69 -32.74 -57.14
C ILE A 10 14.41 -31.97 -56.76
N ASP A 11 13.27 -32.28 -57.37
CA ASP A 11 11.98 -31.75 -56.92
C ASP A 11 11.47 -32.53 -55.70
N ILE A 12 11.38 -31.87 -54.54
CA ILE A 12 10.82 -32.40 -53.30
C ILE A 12 9.30 -32.15 -53.19
N GLY A 13 8.64 -32.00 -54.34
CA GLY A 13 7.20 -31.84 -54.50
C GLY A 13 6.76 -30.38 -54.61
N GLY A 14 5.85 -30.11 -55.55
CA GLY A 14 5.29 -28.78 -55.79
C GLY A 14 6.24 -27.82 -56.51
N GLY A 15 7.18 -28.35 -57.31
CA GLY A 15 8.18 -27.55 -58.02
C GLY A 15 9.25 -26.96 -57.12
N ARG A 16 9.50 -27.59 -55.96
CA ARG A 16 10.43 -27.09 -54.94
C ARG A 16 11.75 -27.83 -55.09
N ARG A 17 12.82 -27.11 -55.43
CA ARG A 17 14.18 -27.67 -55.46
C ARG A 17 14.64 -28.09 -54.06
N GLY A 18 15.21 -29.28 -53.95
CA GLY A 18 15.81 -29.86 -52.74
C GLY A 18 17.15 -30.52 -53.03
N PHE A 19 17.83 -30.90 -51.95
CA PHE A 19 19.14 -31.55 -51.98
C PHE A 19 19.02 -33.02 -52.39
N ILE A 20 20.01 -33.51 -53.14
CA ILE A 20 20.21 -34.91 -53.49
C ILE A 20 21.68 -35.26 -53.28
N ASP A 21 21.93 -36.49 -52.82
CA ASP A 21 23.27 -37.03 -52.66
C ASP A 21 23.88 -37.39 -54.02
N GLU A 22 25.21 -37.35 -54.11
CA GLU A 22 25.95 -37.86 -55.26
C GLU A 22 25.89 -39.39 -55.28
N ASP A 23 25.57 -39.97 -56.42
CA ASP A 23 25.59 -41.42 -56.64
C ASP A 23 26.37 -41.76 -57.91
N LEU A 24 27.59 -42.25 -57.70
CA LEU A 24 28.53 -42.59 -58.76
C LEU A 24 28.12 -43.86 -59.53
N GLU A 25 27.31 -44.74 -58.95
CA GLU A 25 26.90 -46.00 -59.60
C GLU A 25 25.88 -45.76 -60.72
N VAL A 26 25.02 -44.74 -60.55
CA VAL A 26 24.04 -44.31 -61.55
C VAL A 26 24.41 -43.01 -62.27
N GLY A 27 25.57 -42.43 -61.97
CA GLY A 27 26.04 -41.19 -62.60
C GLY A 27 25.23 -39.95 -62.20
N GLN A 28 24.68 -39.97 -60.98
CA GLN A 28 23.90 -38.88 -60.42
C GLN A 28 24.82 -37.87 -59.71
N GLU A 29 24.80 -36.62 -60.19
CA GLU A 29 25.52 -35.52 -59.55
C GLU A 29 24.82 -35.11 -58.25
N GLY A 30 25.60 -34.89 -57.19
CA GLY A 30 25.09 -34.34 -55.94
C GLY A 30 24.72 -32.85 -56.08
N THR A 31 23.84 -32.37 -55.21
CA THR A 31 23.48 -30.96 -55.22
C THR A 31 24.64 -30.05 -54.84
N GLU A 32 24.94 -29.08 -55.69
CA GLU A 32 25.97 -28.07 -55.43
C GLU A 32 25.50 -27.08 -54.35
N VAL A 33 26.32 -26.90 -53.31
CA VAL A 33 26.11 -25.89 -52.27
C VAL A 33 26.94 -24.64 -52.61
N THR A 34 26.29 -23.61 -53.15
CA THR A 34 26.99 -22.38 -53.56
C THR A 34 27.35 -21.48 -52.38
N ALA A 35 28.36 -20.62 -52.56
CA ALA A 35 28.73 -19.60 -51.58
C ALA A 35 27.56 -18.65 -51.26
N LEU A 36 26.75 -18.29 -52.26
CA LEU A 36 25.57 -17.45 -52.05
C LEU A 36 24.57 -18.12 -51.08
N TRP A 37 24.37 -19.43 -51.19
CA TRP A 37 23.46 -20.16 -50.30
C TRP A 37 23.99 -20.21 -48.86
N LEU A 38 25.30 -20.49 -48.70
CA LEU A 38 25.95 -20.49 -47.38
C LEU A 38 25.91 -19.11 -46.73
N ASN A 39 26.20 -18.05 -47.49
CA ASN A 39 26.11 -16.67 -47.01
C ASN A 39 24.68 -16.32 -46.58
N MET A 40 23.66 -16.71 -47.36
CA MET A 40 22.26 -16.47 -46.97
C MET A 40 21.91 -17.14 -45.64
N ALA A 41 22.31 -18.40 -45.44
CA ALA A 41 22.07 -19.10 -44.19
C ALA A 41 22.81 -18.45 -43.01
N GLN A 42 24.07 -18.04 -43.22
CA GLN A 42 24.87 -17.34 -42.23
C GLN A 42 24.22 -16.00 -41.83
N GLU A 43 23.80 -15.18 -42.81
CA GLU A 43 23.18 -13.88 -42.57
C GLU A 43 21.85 -14.00 -41.81
N GLU A 44 21.04 -15.03 -42.06
CA GLU A 44 19.81 -15.26 -41.28
C GLU A 44 20.09 -15.55 -39.81
N VAL A 45 21.15 -16.31 -39.51
CA VAL A 45 21.59 -16.57 -38.13
C VAL A 45 22.15 -15.29 -37.49
N ILE A 46 22.98 -14.54 -38.22
CA ILE A 46 23.59 -13.28 -37.76
C ILE A 46 22.52 -12.24 -37.40
N LYS A 47 21.49 -12.08 -38.23
CA LYS A 47 20.39 -11.14 -37.95
C LYS A 47 19.72 -11.39 -36.61
N VAL A 48 19.52 -12.66 -36.22
CA VAL A 48 18.94 -13.00 -34.91
C VAL A 48 19.88 -12.59 -33.78
N ILE A 49 21.18 -12.79 -33.95
CA ILE A 49 22.20 -12.42 -32.96
C ILE A 49 22.27 -10.90 -32.78
N GLU A 50 22.36 -10.15 -33.88
CA GLU A 50 22.43 -8.70 -33.85
C GLU A 50 21.13 -8.05 -33.34
N ALA A 51 19.97 -8.60 -33.72
CA ALA A 51 18.68 -8.12 -33.21
C ALA A 51 18.51 -8.35 -31.71
N ALA A 52 19.23 -9.33 -31.12
CA ALA A 52 19.32 -9.50 -29.67
C ALA A 52 20.29 -8.50 -29.00
N GLY A 53 21.00 -7.68 -29.78
CA GLY A 53 21.99 -6.71 -29.30
C GLY A 53 23.38 -7.29 -29.02
N LEU A 54 23.67 -8.49 -29.52
CA LEU A 54 24.98 -9.13 -29.38
C LEU A 54 25.93 -8.69 -30.51
N VAL A 55 27.22 -8.52 -30.17
CA VAL A 55 28.29 -8.28 -31.15
C VAL A 55 28.83 -9.63 -31.61
N LEU A 56 28.95 -9.84 -32.92
CA LEU A 56 29.45 -11.10 -33.49
C LEU A 56 30.87 -11.42 -32.98
N ASP A 57 31.07 -12.65 -32.53
CA ASP A 57 32.36 -13.17 -32.06
C ASP A 57 32.62 -14.55 -32.68
N PRO A 58 33.59 -14.69 -33.60
CA PRO A 58 33.92 -15.98 -34.21
C PRO A 58 34.45 -17.01 -33.19
N GLY A 59 34.85 -16.58 -32.00
CA GLY A 59 35.26 -17.43 -30.89
C GLY A 59 34.10 -18.00 -30.07
N ASP A 60 32.87 -17.49 -30.22
CA ASP A 60 31.70 -17.92 -29.46
C ASP A 60 30.69 -18.66 -30.34
N TRP A 61 30.62 -19.99 -30.16
CA TRP A 61 29.73 -20.85 -30.94
C TRP A 61 28.33 -20.99 -30.33
N THR A 62 28.01 -20.15 -29.33
CA THR A 62 26.73 -20.16 -28.62
C THR A 62 25.89 -18.90 -28.85
N GLN A 63 26.33 -17.96 -29.69
CA GLN A 63 25.67 -16.67 -29.86
C GLN A 63 24.21 -16.76 -30.31
N LEU A 64 23.85 -17.69 -31.21
CA LEU A 64 22.44 -17.90 -31.58
C LEU A 64 21.60 -18.35 -30.37
N TYR A 65 22.15 -19.22 -29.53
CA TYR A 65 21.48 -19.66 -28.31
C TYR A 65 21.31 -18.51 -27.31
N GLN A 66 22.35 -17.70 -27.12
CA GLN A 66 22.29 -16.49 -26.28
C GLN A 66 21.26 -15.48 -26.81
N ALA A 67 21.16 -15.31 -28.13
CA ALA A 67 20.17 -14.44 -28.76
C ALA A 67 18.73 -14.91 -28.49
N LEU A 68 18.48 -16.22 -28.64
CA LEU A 68 17.18 -16.83 -28.30
C LEU A 68 16.85 -16.70 -26.80
N GLN A 69 17.86 -16.76 -25.94
CA GLN A 69 17.70 -16.47 -24.50
C GLN A 69 17.30 -15.02 -24.27
N LEU A 70 18.03 -14.05 -24.83
CA LEU A 70 17.72 -12.62 -24.67
C LEU A 70 16.33 -12.27 -25.20
N MET A 71 15.95 -12.83 -26.36
CA MET A 71 14.63 -12.64 -26.96
C MET A 71 13.49 -13.39 -26.27
N GLY A 72 13.77 -14.24 -25.27
CA GLY A 72 12.73 -14.94 -24.50
C GLY A 72 12.13 -16.15 -25.19
N LEU A 73 12.79 -16.64 -26.25
CA LEU A 73 12.35 -17.76 -27.08
C LEU A 73 12.98 -19.09 -26.64
N SER A 74 13.97 -19.07 -25.74
CA SER A 74 14.51 -20.28 -25.14
C SER A 74 13.73 -20.70 -23.89
N PHE A 75 13.64 -22.01 -23.65
CA PHE A 75 13.18 -22.54 -22.37
C PHE A 75 14.05 -21.98 -21.23
N GLY A 76 13.43 -21.41 -20.20
CA GLY A 76 14.12 -20.87 -19.02
C GLY A 76 14.68 -19.44 -19.17
N SER A 77 14.41 -18.72 -20.26
CA SER A 77 14.81 -17.32 -20.35
C SER A 77 14.08 -16.44 -19.32
N ARG A 78 14.84 -15.54 -18.68
CA ARG A 78 14.34 -14.52 -17.73
C ARG A 78 13.47 -13.43 -18.39
N THR A 79 13.28 -13.45 -19.71
CA THR A 79 12.50 -12.43 -20.43
C THR A 79 11.04 -12.81 -20.71
N ARG A 80 10.58 -14.03 -20.38
CA ARG A 80 9.14 -14.30 -20.17
C ARG A 80 8.69 -13.67 -18.85
N ARG A 81 8.75 -12.34 -18.71
CA ARG A 81 8.49 -11.65 -17.42
C ARG A 81 7.04 -11.78 -16.96
N TRP A 82 6.13 -12.03 -17.89
CA TRP A 82 4.71 -12.11 -17.62
C TRP A 82 4.02 -13.08 -18.57
N THR A 83 3.19 -13.98 -18.04
CA THR A 83 2.31 -14.81 -18.87
C THR A 83 0.89 -14.84 -18.29
N SER A 84 -0.12 -14.89 -19.15
CA SER A 84 -1.48 -15.17 -18.71
C SER A 84 -1.63 -16.67 -18.46
N VAL A 85 -2.26 -17.05 -17.35
CA VAL A 85 -2.62 -18.44 -17.05
C VAL A 85 -4.13 -18.55 -16.87
N ILE A 86 -4.74 -19.62 -17.38
CA ILE A 86 -6.18 -19.86 -17.28
C ILE A 86 -6.57 -20.14 -15.82
N SER A 87 -5.76 -20.92 -15.12
CA SER A 87 -5.96 -21.23 -13.71
C SER A 87 -4.64 -21.54 -13.01
N MET A 88 -4.63 -21.32 -11.70
CA MET A 88 -3.56 -21.74 -10.79
C MET A 88 -4.02 -22.72 -9.71
N THR A 89 -5.27 -23.19 -9.76
CA THR A 89 -5.89 -24.03 -8.72
C THR A 89 -6.39 -25.37 -9.26
N LEU A 90 -6.40 -25.55 -10.58
CA LEU A 90 -6.81 -26.81 -11.21
C LEU A 90 -5.80 -27.91 -10.88
N SER A 91 -6.23 -28.96 -10.20
CA SER A 91 -5.36 -30.00 -9.65
C SER A 91 -5.07 -31.16 -10.61
N SER A 92 -5.59 -31.15 -11.84
CA SER A 92 -5.30 -32.17 -12.85
C SER A 92 -5.37 -31.57 -14.26
N ALA A 93 -4.63 -32.16 -15.19
CA ALA A 93 -4.64 -31.72 -16.58
C ALA A 93 -6.05 -31.85 -17.19
N PRO A 94 -6.55 -30.82 -17.92
CA PRO A 94 -7.78 -30.95 -18.70
C PRO A 94 -7.74 -32.14 -19.64
N GLY A 95 -8.88 -32.82 -19.83
CA GLY A 95 -8.98 -33.96 -20.76
C GLY A 95 -9.00 -33.57 -22.24
N ALA A 96 -9.28 -32.31 -22.55
CA ALA A 96 -9.33 -31.77 -23.92
C ALA A 96 -8.73 -30.34 -23.98
N PRO A 97 -7.41 -30.19 -23.78
CA PRO A 97 -6.75 -28.88 -23.87
C PRO A 97 -6.62 -28.40 -25.32
N VAL A 98 -6.64 -27.09 -25.52
CA VAL A 98 -6.43 -26.42 -26.81
C VAL A 98 -5.00 -25.85 -26.86
N ALA A 99 -4.40 -25.79 -28.06
CA ALA A 99 -3.05 -25.25 -28.22
C ALA A 99 -2.96 -23.82 -27.65
N GLY A 100 -1.98 -23.59 -26.78
CA GLY A 100 -1.79 -22.34 -26.04
C GLY A 100 -2.43 -22.32 -24.64
N ASP A 101 -3.23 -23.32 -24.28
CA ASP A 101 -3.77 -23.42 -22.92
C ASP A 101 -2.63 -23.47 -21.90
N THR A 102 -2.63 -22.50 -20.98
CA THR A 102 -1.53 -22.29 -20.04
C THR A 102 -2.04 -22.28 -18.60
N TYR A 103 -1.40 -23.04 -17.72
CA TYR A 103 -1.77 -23.20 -16.31
C TYR A 103 -0.55 -23.09 -15.39
N LEU A 104 -0.76 -22.60 -14.17
CA LEU A 104 0.19 -22.81 -13.08
C LEU A 104 -0.23 -24.06 -12.31
N ILE A 105 0.66 -25.05 -12.19
CA ILE A 105 0.34 -26.30 -11.51
C ILE A 105 0.32 -26.08 -9.99
N PRO A 106 -0.82 -26.27 -9.31
CA PRO A 106 -0.94 -26.04 -7.87
C PRO A 106 -0.23 -27.10 -7.04
N THR A 107 0.03 -26.77 -5.78
CA THR A 107 0.34 -27.77 -4.74
C THR A 107 -0.82 -28.77 -4.62
N GLY A 108 -0.50 -30.05 -4.53
CA GLY A 108 -1.52 -31.12 -4.50
C GLY A 108 -2.05 -31.52 -5.88
N ALA A 109 -1.38 -31.14 -6.97
CA ALA A 109 -1.71 -31.63 -8.30
C ALA A 109 -1.62 -33.17 -8.39
N THR A 110 -2.42 -33.74 -9.28
CA THR A 110 -2.64 -35.17 -9.47
C THR A 110 -2.37 -35.58 -10.92
N GLY A 111 -2.32 -36.90 -11.18
CA GLY A 111 -2.09 -37.43 -12.52
C GLY A 111 -0.75 -36.98 -13.11
N ILE A 112 -0.74 -36.64 -14.41
CA ILE A 112 0.47 -36.22 -15.13
C ILE A 112 1.07 -34.90 -14.61
N TRP A 113 0.31 -34.11 -13.86
CA TRP A 113 0.78 -32.86 -13.25
C TRP A 113 1.44 -33.04 -11.87
N ALA A 114 1.27 -34.20 -11.22
CA ALA A 114 1.73 -34.42 -9.85
C ALA A 114 3.24 -34.22 -9.66
N THR A 115 4.06 -34.53 -10.67
CA THR A 115 5.52 -34.37 -10.64
C THR A 115 6.00 -32.99 -11.11
N ASN A 116 5.09 -32.10 -11.47
CA ASN A 116 5.39 -30.79 -12.06
C ASN A 116 4.81 -29.61 -11.27
N VAL A 117 4.50 -29.82 -9.98
CA VAL A 117 4.01 -28.80 -9.05
C VAL A 117 4.89 -27.54 -9.10
N GLY A 118 4.26 -26.37 -9.19
CA GLY A 118 4.92 -25.06 -9.22
C GLY A 118 5.52 -24.65 -10.57
N LYS A 119 5.42 -25.49 -11.62
CA LYS A 119 5.80 -25.14 -12.99
C LYS A 119 4.61 -24.56 -13.76
N ILE A 120 4.92 -23.84 -14.85
CA ILE A 120 3.93 -23.48 -15.87
C ILE A 120 3.77 -24.66 -16.82
N ALA A 121 2.53 -25.07 -17.07
CA ALA A 121 2.16 -26.07 -18.06
C ALA A 121 1.48 -25.37 -19.24
N GLU A 122 2.03 -25.53 -20.44
CA GLU A 122 1.52 -24.96 -21.68
C GLU A 122 1.24 -26.12 -22.67
N TRP A 123 0.03 -26.19 -23.23
CA TRP A 123 -0.30 -27.20 -24.22
C TRP A 123 0.17 -26.78 -25.62
N ASN A 124 1.06 -27.56 -26.24
CA ASN A 124 1.61 -27.23 -27.56
C ASN A 124 0.78 -27.77 -28.75
N GLY A 125 -0.37 -28.38 -28.49
CA GLY A 125 -1.21 -29.06 -29.48
C GLY A 125 -1.11 -30.59 -29.47
N SER A 126 -0.06 -31.17 -28.87
CA SER A 126 0.12 -32.62 -28.76
C SER A 126 0.59 -33.11 -27.39
N ALA A 127 1.29 -32.27 -26.62
CA ALA A 127 1.80 -32.58 -25.30
C ALA A 127 1.87 -31.32 -24.42
N TRP A 128 1.95 -31.54 -23.10
CA TRP A 128 2.22 -30.48 -22.13
C TRP A 128 3.71 -30.15 -22.09
N ALA A 129 4.05 -28.90 -22.37
CA ALA A 129 5.37 -28.34 -22.11
C ALA A 129 5.41 -27.79 -20.68
N TYR A 130 6.39 -28.21 -19.88
CA TYR A 130 6.55 -27.76 -18.50
C TYR A 130 7.76 -26.85 -18.36
N THR A 131 7.54 -25.65 -17.82
CA THR A 131 8.59 -24.64 -17.64
C THR A 131 8.74 -24.27 -16.17
N THR A 132 9.95 -24.40 -15.64
CA THR A 132 10.31 -23.80 -14.34
C THR A 132 10.59 -22.32 -14.55
N THR A 133 9.86 -21.44 -13.86
CA THR A 133 10.07 -20.00 -13.94
C THR A 133 11.04 -19.52 -12.85
N PRO A 134 11.80 -18.44 -13.06
CA PRO A 134 12.60 -17.82 -12.00
C PRO A 134 11.72 -16.99 -11.04
N ASP A 135 12.27 -16.62 -9.88
CA ASP A 135 11.66 -15.61 -9.01
C ASP A 135 11.65 -14.24 -9.72
N GLY A 136 10.59 -13.46 -9.51
CA GLY A 136 10.26 -12.23 -10.23
C GLY A 136 9.36 -12.44 -11.46
N HIS A 137 9.05 -13.68 -11.83
CA HIS A 137 8.11 -13.98 -12.91
C HIS A 137 6.66 -13.68 -12.49
N GLY A 138 5.92 -12.95 -13.34
CA GLY A 138 4.51 -12.62 -13.12
C GLY A 138 3.54 -13.54 -13.86
N VAL A 139 2.38 -13.81 -13.25
CA VAL A 139 1.21 -14.37 -13.95
C VAL A 139 -0.03 -13.52 -13.70
N SER A 140 -0.93 -13.48 -14.68
CA SER A 140 -2.27 -12.91 -14.53
C SER A 140 -3.34 -13.93 -14.87
N LEU A 141 -4.45 -13.89 -14.14
CA LEU A 141 -5.61 -14.75 -14.37
C LEU A 141 -6.74 -13.98 -15.08
N PRO A 142 -7.68 -14.69 -15.75
CA PRO A 142 -8.86 -14.08 -16.36
C PRO A 142 -9.76 -13.30 -15.38
N ASP A 143 -9.66 -13.58 -14.07
CA ASP A 143 -10.40 -12.87 -13.02
C ASP A 143 -9.76 -11.53 -12.59
N GLY A 144 -8.67 -11.12 -13.24
CA GLY A 144 -7.98 -9.86 -12.99
C GLY A 144 -6.94 -9.92 -11.87
N ARG A 145 -6.77 -11.07 -11.19
CA ARG A 145 -5.71 -11.23 -10.20
C ARG A 145 -4.35 -11.38 -10.85
N VAL A 146 -3.35 -10.85 -10.17
CA VAL A 146 -1.95 -10.85 -10.58
C VAL A 146 -1.14 -11.53 -9.49
N PHE A 147 -0.15 -12.33 -9.87
CA PHE A 147 0.76 -13.00 -8.96
C PHE A 147 2.21 -12.79 -9.41
N GLU A 148 3.13 -12.68 -8.47
CA GLU A 148 4.58 -12.69 -8.72
C GLU A 148 5.21 -13.87 -7.98
N ARG A 149 6.13 -14.56 -8.64
CA ARG A 149 6.89 -15.64 -8.00
C ARG A 149 7.97 -15.07 -7.08
N VAL A 150 7.93 -15.43 -5.80
CA VAL A 150 8.86 -15.01 -4.75
C VAL A 150 9.31 -16.25 -3.97
N ALA A 151 10.62 -16.47 -3.87
CA ALA A 151 11.22 -17.61 -3.17
C ALA A 151 10.61 -18.96 -3.59
N GLY A 152 10.37 -19.14 -4.89
CA GLY A 152 9.79 -20.37 -5.45
C GLY A 152 8.26 -20.46 -5.45
N ALA A 153 7.53 -19.53 -4.82
CA ALA A 153 6.06 -19.57 -4.72
C ALA A 153 5.39 -18.35 -5.35
N TYR A 154 4.21 -18.51 -5.97
CA TYR A 154 3.46 -17.39 -6.52
C TYR A 154 2.62 -16.69 -5.44
N VAL A 155 2.87 -15.40 -5.27
CA VAL A 155 2.22 -14.54 -4.27
C VAL A 155 1.36 -13.51 -4.99
N GLU A 156 0.12 -13.34 -4.55
CA GLU A 156 -0.83 -12.39 -5.15
C GLU A 156 -0.36 -10.94 -4.95
N LYS A 157 -0.50 -10.11 -6.00
CA LYS A 157 -0.20 -8.67 -6.01
C LYS A 157 -1.51 -7.89 -6.09
N LEU A 158 -1.70 -7.02 -5.09
CA LEU A 158 -3.02 -6.72 -4.55
C LEU A 158 -3.42 -5.24 -4.75
N ALA A 159 -3.71 -4.83 -5.98
CA ALA A 159 -4.32 -3.51 -6.21
C ALA A 159 -5.63 -3.32 -5.41
N LEU A 160 -6.34 -4.43 -5.14
CA LEU A 160 -7.54 -4.47 -4.28
C LEU A 160 -7.22 -4.41 -2.77
N ASP A 161 -6.04 -4.85 -2.32
CA ASP A 161 -5.66 -4.74 -0.89
C ASP A 161 -5.32 -3.31 -0.49
N ALA A 162 -4.73 -2.55 -1.42
CA ALA A 162 -4.52 -1.12 -1.23
C ALA A 162 -5.88 -0.38 -1.13
N GLN A 163 -6.82 -0.66 -2.04
CA GLN A 163 -8.16 -0.04 -2.02
C GLN A 163 -9.01 -0.47 -0.81
N SER A 164 -8.93 -1.72 -0.37
CA SER A 164 -9.63 -2.21 0.82
C SER A 164 -8.97 -1.78 2.14
N GLY A 165 -7.79 -1.15 2.08
CA GLY A 165 -7.06 -0.70 3.26
C GLY A 165 -6.39 -1.82 4.05
N LYS A 166 -6.32 -3.05 3.53
CA LYS A 166 -5.80 -4.25 4.22
C LYS A 166 -4.38 -4.07 4.78
N TRP A 167 -3.52 -3.28 4.14
CA TRP A 167 -2.16 -3.04 4.63
C TRP A 167 -2.06 -1.95 5.69
N THR A 168 -3.13 -1.19 5.91
CA THR A 168 -3.18 -0.05 6.86
C THR A 168 -4.19 -0.26 7.97
N TYR A 169 -4.93 -1.37 7.97
CA TYR A 169 -5.99 -1.67 8.93
C TYR A 169 -5.71 -2.96 9.70
N SER A 170 -5.94 -2.93 11.02
CA SER A 170 -5.94 -4.12 11.87
C SER A 170 -6.93 -3.97 13.03
N THR A 171 -7.37 -5.06 13.63
CA THR A 171 -8.13 -5.02 14.89
C THR A 171 -7.13 -4.96 16.05
N ALA A 172 -7.35 -4.05 16.99
CA ALA A 172 -6.48 -3.95 18.16
C ALA A 172 -6.68 -5.15 19.09
N GLY A 173 -5.57 -5.72 19.55
CA GLY A 173 -5.51 -6.62 20.69
C GLY A 173 -4.99 -5.90 21.95
N GLY A 174 -4.63 -6.68 22.97
CA GLY A 174 -4.06 -6.16 24.21
C GLY A 174 -5.13 -5.64 25.18
N THR A 175 -4.80 -4.59 25.93
CA THR A 175 -5.69 -3.95 26.92
C THR A 175 -6.00 -2.50 26.51
N ALA A 176 -6.97 -1.87 27.17
CA ALA A 176 -7.34 -0.46 26.97
C ALA A 176 -6.17 0.54 26.94
N ASN A 177 -5.09 0.27 27.70
CA ASN A 177 -3.94 1.16 27.81
C ASN A 177 -2.63 0.53 27.27
N ALA A 178 -2.68 -0.70 26.77
CA ALA A 178 -1.55 -1.38 26.15
C ALA A 178 -2.05 -2.14 24.92
N LEU A 179 -2.20 -1.41 23.82
CA LEU A 179 -2.71 -1.91 22.55
C LEU A 179 -1.64 -2.68 21.81
N THR A 180 -2.06 -3.72 21.09
CA THR A 180 -1.23 -4.46 20.15
C THR A 180 -1.88 -4.49 18.79
N ALA A 181 -1.10 -4.45 17.71
CA ALA A 181 -1.61 -4.60 16.35
C ALA A 181 -0.72 -5.53 15.54
N THR A 182 -1.35 -6.37 14.70
CA THR A 182 -0.66 -7.27 13.78
C THR A 182 -1.15 -6.99 12.37
N PHE A 183 -0.25 -6.49 11.52
CA PHE A 183 -0.49 -6.26 10.09
C PHE A 183 0.07 -7.42 9.27
N THR A 184 -0.58 -7.67 8.13
CA THR A 184 -0.16 -8.65 7.13
C THR A 184 -0.15 -7.99 5.74
N PRO A 185 0.99 -7.91 5.04
CA PRO A 185 2.32 -8.37 5.46
C PRO A 185 2.84 -7.69 6.73
N ALA A 186 3.72 -8.38 7.46
CA ALA A 186 4.26 -7.85 8.70
C ALA A 186 5.16 -6.64 8.46
N LEU A 187 4.94 -5.57 9.23
CA LEU A 187 5.81 -4.40 9.21
C LEU A 187 7.17 -4.76 9.80
N ALA A 188 8.25 -4.47 9.06
CA ALA A 188 9.62 -4.74 9.49
C ALA A 188 10.22 -3.60 10.32
N ALA A 189 9.73 -2.38 10.14
CA ALA A 189 10.15 -1.19 10.88
C ALA A 189 9.03 -0.13 10.84
N LEU A 190 9.06 0.78 11.80
CA LEU A 190 8.22 1.97 11.80
C LEU A 190 8.97 3.13 11.13
N THR A 191 8.34 3.80 10.17
CA THR A 191 8.92 4.96 9.47
C THR A 191 8.12 6.22 9.78
N VAL A 192 8.81 7.35 9.92
CA VAL A 192 8.16 8.65 10.17
C VAL A 192 7.12 8.95 9.08
N GLY A 193 5.95 9.43 9.50
CA GLY A 193 4.82 9.72 8.63
C GLY A 193 3.93 8.51 8.32
N MET A 194 4.25 7.31 8.81
CA MET A 194 3.40 6.14 8.61
C MET A 194 2.06 6.28 9.34
N THR A 195 0.97 6.05 8.60
CA THR A 195 -0.40 6.07 9.10
C THR A 195 -0.98 4.66 9.16
N ILE A 196 -1.56 4.30 10.31
CA ILE A 196 -2.30 3.05 10.50
C ILE A 196 -3.65 3.32 11.15
N ARG A 197 -4.59 2.41 10.90
CA ARG A 197 -5.94 2.43 11.47
C ARG A 197 -6.18 1.17 12.29
N LEU A 198 -6.64 1.34 13.52
CA LEU A 198 -6.95 0.22 14.40
C LEU A 198 -8.41 0.27 14.85
N ASN A 199 -9.10 -0.85 14.73
CA ASN A 199 -10.39 -1.01 15.40
C ASN A 199 -10.15 -1.39 16.88
N VAL A 200 -10.38 -0.43 17.78
CA VAL A 200 -10.16 -0.55 19.22
C VAL A 200 -11.42 -1.04 19.90
N ILE A 201 -11.29 -2.03 20.78
CA ILE A 201 -12.43 -2.68 21.46
C ILE A 201 -12.74 -2.00 22.80
N ASN A 202 -11.72 -1.52 23.50
CA ASN A 202 -11.86 -0.88 24.81
C ASN A 202 -11.24 0.51 24.77
N ALA A 203 -12.03 1.52 25.12
CA ALA A 203 -11.52 2.87 25.23
C ALA A 203 -10.43 2.96 26.32
N ASN A 204 -9.43 3.81 26.12
CA ASN A 204 -8.37 3.99 27.12
C ASN A 204 -8.97 4.55 28.42
N THR A 205 -8.44 4.10 29.56
CA THR A 205 -8.92 4.52 30.89
C THR A 205 -7.88 5.38 31.62
N ALA A 206 -6.67 5.47 31.09
CA ALA A 206 -5.56 6.21 31.68
C ALA A 206 -5.03 7.31 30.76
N THR A 207 -4.20 8.18 31.34
CA THR A 207 -3.50 9.26 30.62
C THR A 207 -2.27 8.79 29.84
N LEU A 208 -1.87 7.53 30.04
CA LEU A 208 -0.80 6.86 29.33
C LEU A 208 -1.35 5.62 28.64
N ALA A 209 -1.10 5.49 27.34
CA ALA A 209 -1.34 4.28 26.59
C ALA A 209 -0.17 4.02 25.63
N THR A 210 0.05 2.74 25.29
CA THR A 210 1.09 2.34 24.33
C THR A 210 0.51 1.50 23.21
N LEU A 211 1.14 1.54 22.03
CA LEU A 211 0.85 0.67 20.90
C LEU A 211 2.11 -0.11 20.51
N ASN A 212 2.03 -1.44 20.52
CA ASN A 212 3.05 -2.33 19.98
C ASN A 212 2.57 -2.92 18.64
N VAL A 213 3.25 -2.54 17.56
CA VAL A 213 2.91 -2.99 16.20
C VAL A 213 3.86 -4.12 15.81
N ASN A 214 3.32 -5.28 15.44
CA ASN A 214 4.06 -6.43 14.94
C ASN A 214 5.24 -6.88 15.85
N GLY A 215 5.20 -6.57 17.14
CA GLY A 215 6.27 -6.89 18.08
C GLY A 215 7.52 -5.99 17.97
N LEU A 216 7.45 -4.87 17.25
CA LEU A 216 8.55 -3.92 17.06
C LEU A 216 8.89 -3.08 18.31
N GLY A 217 8.10 -3.23 19.38
CA GLY A 217 8.26 -2.50 20.63
C GLY A 217 7.05 -1.63 20.94
N ALA A 218 6.72 -1.51 22.23
CA ALA A 218 5.62 -0.67 22.67
C ALA A 218 6.04 0.81 22.67
N ILE A 219 5.29 1.64 21.93
CA ILE A 219 5.53 3.09 21.82
C ILE A 219 4.34 3.84 22.38
N SER A 220 4.60 4.93 23.12
CA SER A 220 3.54 5.77 23.70
C SER A 220 2.66 6.43 22.65
N ILE A 221 1.37 6.53 22.96
CA ILE A 221 0.35 7.18 22.16
C ILE A 221 0.02 8.53 22.79
N TYR A 222 -0.06 9.56 21.96
CA TYR A 222 -0.34 10.93 22.36
C TYR A 222 -1.32 11.61 21.42
N ARG A 223 -1.93 12.69 21.92
CA ARG A 223 -2.68 13.62 21.07
C ARG A 223 -1.74 14.33 20.08
N PRO A 224 -2.25 14.89 18.97
CA PRO A 224 -1.41 15.49 17.93
C PRO A 224 -0.55 16.68 18.40
N PHE A 225 -1.00 17.40 19.42
CA PHE A 225 -0.34 18.63 19.91
C PHE A 225 -0.01 18.61 21.41
N GLU A 226 -0.22 17.47 22.07
CA GLU A 226 0.01 17.31 23.51
C GLU A 226 0.66 15.95 23.77
N ASN A 227 1.54 15.86 24.76
CA ASN A 227 2.19 14.60 25.15
C ASN A 227 1.42 13.89 26.29
N SER A 228 0.10 13.93 26.24
CA SER A 228 -0.77 13.21 27.18
C SER A 228 -2.08 12.79 26.52
N LEU A 229 -2.68 11.72 27.05
CA LEU A 229 -4.05 11.32 26.76
C LEU A 229 -4.96 11.68 27.92
N SER A 230 -6.26 11.73 27.66
CA SER A 230 -7.33 11.69 28.65
C SER A 230 -8.11 10.38 28.51
N PRO A 231 -8.75 9.88 29.59
CA PRO A 231 -9.61 8.70 29.50
C PRO A 231 -10.69 8.90 28.43
N GLY A 232 -10.79 7.95 27.50
CA GLY A 232 -11.74 7.99 26.38
C GLY A 232 -11.22 8.65 25.09
N ASP A 233 -10.01 9.21 25.07
CA ASP A 233 -9.42 9.78 23.85
C ASP A 233 -9.24 8.74 22.74
N ILE A 234 -8.73 7.56 23.09
CA ILE A 234 -8.78 6.39 22.21
C ILE A 234 -10.16 5.79 22.36
N GLY A 235 -11.04 6.08 21.41
CA GLY A 235 -12.43 5.63 21.43
C GLY A 235 -12.59 4.16 21.07
N VAL A 236 -13.74 3.56 21.38
CA VAL A 236 -14.13 2.27 20.79
C VAL A 236 -14.45 2.48 19.32
N GLY A 237 -13.94 1.62 18.44
CA GLY A 237 -14.08 1.72 16.99
C GLY A 237 -12.78 2.06 16.28
N ILE A 238 -12.88 2.54 15.04
CA ILE A 238 -11.71 2.80 14.20
C ILE A 238 -11.03 4.09 14.65
N ASN A 239 -9.77 3.96 15.05
CA ASN A 239 -8.89 5.07 15.40
C ASN A 239 -7.71 5.13 14.44
N GLU A 240 -7.25 6.33 14.12
CA GLU A 240 -6.09 6.57 13.24
C GLU A 240 -4.87 7.04 14.03
N PHE A 241 -3.71 6.44 13.74
CA PHE A 241 -2.44 6.69 14.41
C PHE A 241 -1.36 7.02 13.39
N ASN A 242 -0.68 8.14 13.59
CA ASN A 242 0.44 8.59 12.77
C ASN A 242 1.75 8.52 13.55
N TYR A 243 2.75 7.82 13.02
CA TYR A 243 4.05 7.75 13.66
C TYR A 243 4.88 9.00 13.35
N ASP A 244 5.28 9.75 14.37
CA ASP A 244 6.07 11.00 14.20
C ASP A 244 7.60 10.78 14.22
N GLY A 245 8.04 9.52 14.32
CA GLY A 245 9.45 9.15 14.49
C GLY A 245 9.85 8.89 15.95
N THR A 246 8.99 9.16 16.93
CA THR A 246 9.21 8.87 18.36
C THR A 246 7.96 8.30 19.03
N TYR A 247 6.79 8.86 18.74
CA TYR A 247 5.50 8.54 19.35
C TYR A 247 4.42 8.30 18.29
N TRP A 248 3.33 7.65 18.72
CA TRP A 248 2.11 7.57 17.92
C TRP A 248 1.22 8.79 18.21
N ARG A 249 0.83 9.51 17.17
CA ARG A 249 -0.10 10.64 17.22
C ARG A 249 -1.50 10.18 16.82
N LEU A 250 -2.46 10.25 17.74
CA LEU A 250 -3.86 9.90 17.50
C LEU A 250 -4.55 11.01 16.69
N THR A 251 -4.98 10.75 15.45
CA THR A 251 -5.62 11.75 14.58
C THR A 251 -7.13 11.62 14.47
N SER A 252 -7.73 10.48 14.83
CA SER A 252 -9.19 10.32 14.77
C SER A 252 -9.76 9.22 15.68
N PRO A 253 -10.94 9.43 16.30
CA PRO A 253 -11.45 10.75 16.66
C PRO A 253 -10.74 11.23 17.93
N ALA A 254 -9.66 12.00 17.79
CA ALA A 254 -9.11 12.78 18.91
C ALA A 254 -9.87 14.11 19.04
N ASN A 255 -11.19 14.05 19.31
CA ASN A 255 -12.01 15.23 19.62
C ASN A 255 -13.21 14.87 20.51
N VAL A 256 -13.04 13.95 21.46
CA VAL A 256 -14.03 13.77 22.52
C VAL A 256 -13.72 14.76 23.62
N VAL A 257 -14.44 15.89 23.64
CA VAL A 257 -14.45 16.78 24.80
C VAL A 257 -15.22 16.05 25.92
N SER A 258 -14.55 15.15 26.65
CA SER A 258 -15.10 14.50 27.83
C SER A 258 -14.67 15.23 29.12
N GLY A 259 -15.59 15.36 30.07
CA GLY A 259 -15.37 15.97 31.38
C GLY A 259 -15.84 17.42 31.52
N SER A 260 -16.11 17.81 32.77
CA SER A 260 -16.48 19.17 33.23
C SER A 260 -15.64 20.26 32.54
N PRO A 261 -16.20 21.46 32.24
CA PRO A 261 -15.53 22.53 31.49
C PRO A 261 -14.32 23.10 32.23
N ALA A 262 -13.19 22.42 32.13
CA ALA A 262 -11.87 23.01 32.29
C ALA A 262 -11.54 23.82 31.03
N SER A 263 -10.70 24.85 31.16
CA SER A 263 -10.27 25.66 30.02
C SER A 263 -9.58 24.81 28.96
N ARG A 264 -10.09 24.80 27.72
CA ARG A 264 -9.68 23.93 26.61
C ARG A 264 -9.72 24.66 25.27
N TRP A 265 -9.20 24.03 24.22
CA TRP A 265 -9.16 24.58 22.87
C TRP A 265 -9.25 23.50 21.78
N THR A 266 -9.59 23.93 20.57
CA THR A 266 -9.47 23.14 19.34
C THR A 266 -9.05 24.05 18.18
N LYS A 267 -8.32 23.50 17.22
CA LYS A 267 -7.96 24.20 15.97
C LYS A 267 -8.70 23.58 14.81
N LEU A 268 -9.37 24.43 14.04
CA LEU A 268 -10.13 24.08 12.86
C LEU A 268 -9.19 24.00 11.65
N GLY A 269 -9.57 23.19 10.66
CA GLY A 269 -8.73 22.94 9.47
C GLY A 269 -8.46 24.19 8.61
N ASN A 270 -9.25 25.25 8.78
CA ASN A 270 -9.04 26.55 8.13
C ASN A 270 -8.11 27.49 8.89
N GLY A 271 -7.48 27.04 9.99
CA GLY A 271 -6.55 27.82 10.80
C GLY A 271 -7.19 28.57 11.96
N LEU A 272 -8.53 28.63 12.05
CA LEU A 272 -9.21 29.19 13.21
C LEU A 272 -8.96 28.34 14.47
N ILE A 273 -8.88 29.01 15.60
CA ILE A 273 -8.76 28.41 16.94
C ILE A 273 -10.03 28.79 17.71
N MET A 274 -10.62 27.81 18.38
CA MET A 274 -11.73 28.00 19.32
C MET A 274 -11.26 27.56 20.70
N GLN A 275 -11.47 28.39 21.71
CA GLN A 275 -11.11 28.12 23.10
C GLN A 275 -12.32 28.36 24.00
N TRP A 276 -12.43 27.65 25.12
CA TRP A 276 -13.53 27.82 26.07
C TRP A 276 -13.06 27.48 27.49
N GLY A 277 -13.83 27.89 28.49
CA GLY A 277 -13.54 27.57 29.90
C GLY A 277 -14.55 28.20 30.86
N THR A 278 -14.18 28.27 32.13
CA THR A 278 -14.94 28.94 33.19
C THR A 278 -14.21 30.16 33.71
N VAL A 279 -14.97 31.07 34.33
CA VAL A 279 -14.47 32.22 35.07
C VAL A 279 -15.31 32.43 36.33
N ALA A 280 -14.68 32.86 37.41
CA ALA A 280 -15.36 33.29 38.63
C ALA A 280 -14.87 34.69 38.98
N THR A 281 -15.79 35.64 39.21
CA THR A 281 -15.46 37.03 39.53
C THR A 281 -16.56 37.68 40.40
N SER A 282 -16.41 38.93 40.81
CA SER A 282 -17.41 39.68 41.58
C SER A 282 -17.45 41.16 41.17
N ALA A 283 -18.46 41.91 41.65
CA ALA A 283 -18.56 43.36 41.43
C ALA A 283 -17.39 44.22 41.93
N SER A 284 -16.49 43.67 42.73
CA SER A 284 -15.39 44.43 43.36
C SER A 284 -14.01 44.07 42.82
N ALA A 285 -13.89 43.12 41.89
CA ALA A 285 -12.59 42.68 41.39
C ALA A 285 -12.63 42.34 39.90
N VAL A 286 -11.64 42.86 39.15
CA VAL A 286 -11.38 42.44 37.78
C VAL A 286 -10.49 41.20 37.82
N VAL A 287 -10.90 40.14 37.12
CA VAL A 287 -10.13 38.89 36.99
C VAL A 287 -9.50 38.83 35.61
N THR A 288 -8.22 38.41 35.54
CA THR A 288 -7.54 38.12 34.27
C THR A 288 -7.60 36.63 34.01
N VAL A 289 -8.12 36.25 32.84
CA VAL A 289 -8.22 34.85 32.38
C VAL A 289 -7.19 34.63 31.28
N THR A 290 -6.40 33.56 31.41
CA THR A 290 -5.41 33.14 30.40
C THR A 290 -6.01 32.09 29.47
N PHE A 291 -5.85 32.27 28.16
CA PHE A 291 -6.27 31.28 27.19
C PHE A 291 -5.38 30.02 27.27
N PRO A 292 -5.94 28.81 27.08
CA PRO A 292 -5.17 27.56 26.97
C PRO A 292 -4.01 27.62 25.98
N VAL A 293 -4.20 28.29 24.85
CA VAL A 293 -3.13 28.61 23.89
C VAL A 293 -3.17 30.08 23.51
N THR A 294 -2.01 30.62 23.15
CA THR A 294 -1.95 31.97 22.57
C THR A 294 -2.50 31.94 21.15
N PHE A 295 -3.45 32.83 20.83
CA PHE A 295 -3.86 33.07 19.46
C PHE A 295 -2.70 33.68 18.68
N PRO A 296 -2.28 33.12 17.53
CA PRO A 296 -1.11 33.62 16.81
C PRO A 296 -1.22 35.09 16.38
N THR A 297 -2.42 35.58 16.06
CA THR A 297 -2.64 36.91 15.49
C THR A 297 -3.64 37.73 16.29
N VAL A 298 -4.87 37.24 16.47
CA VAL A 298 -5.97 38.03 17.05
C VAL A 298 -7.06 37.15 17.66
N VAL A 299 -7.71 37.67 18.72
CA VAL A 299 -8.99 37.16 19.22
C VAL A 299 -10.10 37.87 18.46
N GLY A 300 -10.80 37.15 17.57
CA GLY A 300 -11.86 37.71 16.74
C GLY A 300 -13.21 37.83 17.46
N SER A 301 -13.50 36.94 18.41
CA SER A 301 -14.72 36.98 19.23
C SER A 301 -14.46 36.37 20.61
N LEU A 302 -15.11 36.92 21.63
CA LEU A 302 -15.09 36.43 23.00
C LEU A 302 -16.45 36.72 23.66
N VAL A 303 -17.07 35.68 24.22
CA VAL A 303 -18.36 35.75 24.91
C VAL A 303 -18.22 35.11 26.28
N VAL A 304 -18.78 35.76 27.29
CA VAL A 304 -18.95 35.20 28.64
C VAL A 304 -20.45 35.14 28.93
N SER A 305 -20.94 33.97 29.31
CA SER A 305 -22.32 33.74 29.73
C SER A 305 -22.39 33.47 31.22
N ASP A 306 -23.45 33.93 31.87
CA ASP A 306 -23.73 33.60 33.26
C ASP A 306 -23.95 32.10 33.48
N GLN A 307 -23.50 31.61 34.63
CA GLN A 307 -23.74 30.27 35.13
C GLN A 307 -24.29 30.34 36.56
N SER A 308 -25.59 30.59 36.68
CA SER A 308 -26.31 30.52 37.95
C SER A 308 -26.74 29.09 38.30
N ALA A 309 -26.46 28.64 39.54
CA ALA A 309 -26.91 27.33 40.04
C ALA A 309 -27.24 27.40 41.55
N PRO A 310 -28.53 27.41 41.96
CA PRO A 310 -29.73 27.37 41.12
C PRO A 310 -30.02 28.71 40.43
N VAL A 311 -30.84 28.71 39.38
CA VAL A 311 -31.38 29.95 38.78
C VAL A 311 -32.45 30.52 39.72
N GLN A 312 -32.27 31.75 40.22
CA GLN A 312 -33.23 32.43 41.10
C GLN A 312 -33.76 33.72 40.47
N ALA A 313 -34.98 34.11 40.84
CA ALA A 313 -35.58 35.37 40.41
C ALA A 313 -34.77 36.55 40.94
N SER A 314 -34.54 37.56 40.09
CA SER A 314 -33.70 38.72 40.42
C SER A 314 -32.30 38.31 40.88
N GLN A 315 -31.66 37.34 40.19
CA GLN A 315 -30.24 36.91 40.29
C GLN A 315 -29.65 36.71 38.90
N VAL A 316 -29.38 37.81 38.19
CA VAL A 316 -28.70 37.80 36.89
C VAL A 316 -27.37 38.53 37.03
N ALA A 317 -26.26 37.81 36.82
CA ALA A 317 -24.95 38.43 36.71
C ALA A 317 -24.73 38.91 35.27
N VAL A 318 -24.36 40.19 35.12
CA VAL A 318 -23.90 40.73 33.84
C VAL A 318 -22.38 40.73 33.85
N PHE A 319 -21.77 40.06 32.87
CA PHE A 319 -20.32 40.00 32.71
C PHE A 319 -19.84 41.07 31.72
N GLY A 320 -18.91 41.91 32.18
CA GLY A 320 -18.13 42.81 31.35
C GLY A 320 -16.80 42.17 30.97
N VAL A 321 -16.42 42.30 29.70
CA VAL A 321 -15.18 41.75 29.14
C VAL A 321 -14.38 42.85 28.49
N GLY A 322 -13.07 42.88 28.72
CA GLY A 322 -12.17 43.91 28.20
C GLY A 322 -10.70 43.51 28.20
N ASN A 323 -9.83 44.44 27.80
CA ASN A 323 -8.37 44.28 27.79
C ASN A 323 -7.91 42.94 27.16
N ILE A 324 -8.47 42.64 25.99
CA ILE A 324 -8.23 41.39 25.27
C ILE A 324 -6.86 41.46 24.57
N THR A 325 -6.01 40.50 24.87
CA THR A 325 -4.74 40.23 24.16
C THR A 325 -4.81 38.87 23.47
N THR A 326 -3.77 38.49 22.74
CA THR A 326 -3.68 37.15 22.13
C THR A 326 -3.57 36.02 23.16
N SER A 327 -3.22 36.31 24.42
CA SER A 327 -2.99 35.31 25.46
C SER A 327 -3.95 35.43 26.65
N THR A 328 -4.61 36.58 26.83
CA THR A 328 -5.45 36.86 28.01
C THR A 328 -6.65 37.74 27.70
N PHE A 329 -7.64 37.74 28.58
CA PHE A 329 -8.68 38.77 28.66
C PHE A 329 -9.00 39.11 30.11
N GLN A 330 -9.64 40.26 30.33
CA GLN A 330 -10.14 40.66 31.64
C GLN A 330 -11.66 40.55 31.71
N CYS A 331 -12.16 40.13 32.87
CA CYS A 331 -13.56 39.90 33.13
C CYS A 331 -13.96 40.48 34.49
N ILE A 332 -15.16 41.06 34.58
CA ILE A 332 -15.79 41.51 35.83
C ILE A 332 -17.29 41.22 35.75
N SER A 333 -17.94 40.92 36.87
CA SER A 333 -19.40 40.77 36.94
C SER A 333 -20.00 41.94 37.72
N THR A 334 -21.32 42.14 37.64
CA THR A 334 -22.03 43.10 38.50
C THR A 334 -22.99 42.37 39.43
N ASN A 335 -23.03 42.79 40.69
CA ASN A 335 -23.91 42.23 41.73
C ASN A 335 -25.27 42.95 41.76
N ASN A 336 -25.64 43.75 40.75
CA ASN A 336 -26.83 44.61 40.79
C ASN A 336 -28.13 43.84 41.03
N PHE A 337 -28.11 42.52 40.82
CA PHE A 337 -29.19 41.62 41.13
C PHE A 337 -28.72 40.40 41.94
N SER A 338 -27.53 40.34 42.55
CA SER A 338 -27.06 39.09 43.17
C SER A 338 -26.58 39.31 44.61
N THR A 339 -27.01 38.45 45.54
CA THR A 339 -26.44 38.37 46.90
C THR A 339 -25.23 37.43 46.96
N ALA A 340 -24.81 36.85 45.83
CA ALA A 340 -23.69 35.94 45.77
C ALA A 340 -22.35 36.66 46.03
N VAL A 341 -21.43 35.97 46.70
CA VAL A 341 -20.06 36.46 46.99
C VAL A 341 -19.17 36.39 45.74
N ALA A 342 -19.51 35.53 44.77
CA ALA A 342 -18.87 35.42 43.47
C ALA A 342 -19.90 34.94 42.43
N ASP A 343 -19.82 35.50 41.22
CA ASP A 343 -20.57 35.06 40.05
C ASP A 343 -19.69 34.18 39.17
N PHE A 344 -20.29 33.11 38.64
CA PHE A 344 -19.62 32.14 37.79
C PHE A 344 -20.11 32.27 36.36
N GLY A 345 -19.21 32.12 35.39
CA GLY A 345 -19.57 32.17 33.98
C GLY A 345 -18.78 31.17 33.14
N TYR A 346 -19.38 30.80 32.01
CA TYR A 346 -18.69 30.10 30.93
C TYR A 346 -18.22 31.10 29.89
N TRP A 347 -17.05 30.85 29.32
CA TRP A 347 -16.53 31.68 28.23
C TRP A 347 -16.17 30.86 27.02
N ILE A 348 -16.32 31.47 25.85
CA ILE A 348 -15.90 30.94 24.56
C ILE A 348 -15.25 32.04 23.73
N ALA A 349 -14.10 31.73 23.13
CA ALA A 349 -13.30 32.64 22.32
C ALA A 349 -12.97 31.99 20.97
N MET A 350 -12.94 32.78 19.91
CA MET A 350 -12.50 32.37 18.59
C MET A 350 -11.52 33.37 18.00
N GLY A 351 -10.50 32.88 17.29
CA GLY A 351 -9.42 33.70 16.74
C GLY A 351 -8.50 32.88 15.84
N TYR A 352 -7.36 33.45 15.47
CA TYR A 352 -6.31 32.80 14.68
C TYR A 352 -4.97 33.53 14.88
#